data_AF-A0A7S4JVQ0-F1
#
_entry.id   AF-A0A7S4JVQ0-F1
#
_cell.length_a   1.000
_cell.length_b   1.000
_cell.length_c   1.000
_cell.angle_alpha   90.00
_cell.angle_beta   90.00
_cell.angle_gamma   90.00
#
_symmetry.space_group_name_H-M   'P 1'
#
loop_
_entity.id
_entity.type
_entity.pdbx_description
1 polymer ?
#
loop_
_entity_poly.entity_id
_entity_poly.type
_entity_poly.pdbx_seq_one_letter_code
_entity_poly.pdbx_strand_id
1 'polypeptide(L)'
;SDRQELGARDPLCCKVAEAQSYAVDYPKTGIPPEVPKEAFDLIRESGYPDFMRKSVDISYTSKRALGNLFRHAKSFSFNYQSVMNFGNHGKNAVDRPLDARLLLKGREK
;
A
#
# COMPACT_ATOMS: atom_id res chain seq x y z
N SER A 1 -8.56 11.03 2.77
CA SER A 1 -7.76 9.96 3.37
C SER A 1 -8.60 8.70 3.43
N ASP A 2 -8.02 7.54 3.76
CA ASP A 2 -8.74 6.27 3.89
C ASP A 2 -9.89 6.32 4.92
N ARG A 3 -9.78 7.17 5.96
CA ARG A 3 -10.86 7.38 6.94
C ARG A 3 -11.82 8.52 6.62
N GLN A 4 -11.44 9.44 5.72
CA GLN A 4 -12.27 10.59 5.40
C GLN A 4 -13.23 10.27 4.27
N GLU A 5 -14.51 10.61 4.39
CA GLU A 5 -15.55 10.27 3.41
C GLU A 5 -15.15 10.70 1.99
N LEU A 6 -14.71 11.96 1.84
CA LEU A 6 -14.25 12.55 0.58
C LEU A 6 -12.96 11.91 0.02
N GLY A 7 -12.34 10.99 0.75
CA GLY A 7 -11.16 10.28 0.28
C GLY A 7 -10.03 11.25 -0.04
N ALA A 8 -9.35 11.08 -1.17
CA ALA A 8 -8.24 11.95 -1.57
C ALA A 8 -8.65 13.42 -1.80
N ARG A 9 -9.96 13.70 -1.96
CA ARG A 9 -10.50 15.06 -2.17
C ARG A 9 -10.76 15.81 -0.87
N ASP A 10 -10.55 15.18 0.27
CA ASP A 10 -10.64 15.84 1.56
C ASP A 10 -9.67 17.04 1.63
N PRO A 11 -10.09 18.23 2.08
CA PRO A 11 -9.25 19.43 2.11
C PRO A 11 -7.93 19.24 2.87
N LEU A 12 -7.93 18.46 3.95
CA LEU A 12 -6.71 18.15 4.70
C LEU A 12 -5.74 17.30 3.86
N CYS A 13 -6.27 16.39 3.05
CA CYS A 13 -5.46 15.59 2.14
C CYS A 13 -4.87 16.42 1.01
N CYS A 14 -5.60 17.41 0.48
CA CYS A 14 -5.07 18.35 -0.50
C CYS A 14 -3.90 19.15 0.07
N LYS A 15 -4.02 19.67 1.30
CA LYS A 15 -2.93 20.40 1.98
C LYS A 15 -1.70 19.52 2.21
N VAL A 16 -1.90 18.26 2.61
CA VAL A 16 -0.79 17.31 2.77
C VAL A 16 -0.13 17.03 1.41
N ALA A 17 -0.91 16.86 0.34
CA ALA A 17 -0.37 16.64 -1.00
C ALA A 17 0.45 17.85 -1.50
N GLU A 18 -0.03 19.06 -1.23
CA GLU A 18 0.71 20.29 -1.51
C GLU A 18 2.03 20.36 -0.73
N ALA A 19 2.01 20.10 0.59
CA ALA A 19 3.22 20.06 1.41
C ALA A 19 4.21 19.00 0.92
N GLN A 20 3.73 17.83 0.48
CA GLN A 20 4.58 16.79 -0.13
C GLN A 20 5.18 17.24 -1.47
N SER A 21 4.43 18.00 -2.29
CA SER A 21 4.96 18.59 -3.51
C SER A 21 6.12 19.54 -3.21
N TYR A 22 5.96 20.44 -2.24
CA TYR A 22 7.05 21.32 -1.79
C TYR A 22 8.23 20.55 -1.21
N ALA A 23 7.98 19.46 -0.47
CA ALA A 23 9.04 18.62 0.10
C ALA A 23 9.98 18.04 -0.97
N VAL A 24 9.44 17.67 -2.14
CA VAL A 24 10.23 17.14 -3.26
C VAL A 24 11.12 18.21 -3.88
N ASP A 25 10.67 19.47 -3.90
CA ASP A 25 11.43 20.60 -4.45
C ASP A 25 12.32 21.30 -3.41
N TYR A 26 12.22 20.94 -2.13
CA TYR A 26 13.07 21.50 -1.06
C TYR A 26 14.57 21.48 -1.37
N PRO A 27 15.17 20.40 -1.93
CA PRO A 27 16.59 20.42 -2.30
C PRO A 27 16.96 21.47 -3.36
N LYS A 28 15.97 21.93 -4.16
CA LYS A 28 16.17 22.93 -5.21
C LYS A 28 15.87 24.35 -4.71
N THR A 29 14.84 24.51 -3.88
CA THR A 29 14.32 25.82 -3.46
C THR A 29 14.87 26.27 -2.11
N GLY A 30 15.28 25.34 -1.25
CA GLY A 30 15.65 25.61 0.13
C GLY A 30 14.48 25.99 1.04
N ILE A 31 13.24 25.98 0.54
CA ILE A 31 12.04 26.36 1.31
C ILE A 31 11.46 25.10 1.96
N PRO A 32 11.50 24.98 3.31
CA PRO A 32 10.95 23.80 3.98
C PRO A 32 9.42 23.75 3.83
N PRO A 33 8.84 22.57 3.58
CA PRO A 33 7.39 22.41 3.51
C PRO A 33 6.75 22.48 4.90
N GLU A 34 5.60 23.14 5.00
CA GLU A 34 4.78 23.15 6.20
C GLU A 34 3.70 22.06 6.12
N VAL A 35 3.80 21.06 6.99
CA VAL A 35 2.81 19.97 7.07
C VAL A 35 1.72 20.35 8.07
N PRO A 36 0.43 20.26 7.71
CA PRO A 36 -0.68 20.57 8.62
C PRO A 36 -0.62 19.75 9.91
N LYS A 37 -0.70 20.41 11.07
CA LYS A 37 -0.68 19.74 12.38
C LYS A 37 -1.86 18.79 12.55
N GLU A 38 -3.02 19.15 12.00
CA GLU A 38 -4.24 18.37 12.03
C GLU A 38 -4.05 17.00 11.36
N ALA A 39 -3.16 16.90 10.36
CA ALA A 39 -2.85 15.62 9.72
C ALA A 39 -2.08 14.68 10.66
N PHE A 40 -1.14 15.23 11.46
CA PHE A 40 -0.41 14.46 12.45
C PHE A 40 -1.31 14.01 13.61
N ASP A 41 -2.15 14.92 14.11
CA ASP A 41 -3.09 14.62 15.20
C ASP A 41 -4.07 13.53 14.77
N LEU A 42 -4.63 13.63 13.55
CA LEU A 42 -5.50 12.61 12.98
C LEU A 42 -4.81 11.24 12.93
N ILE A 43 -3.58 11.15 12.45
CA ILE A 43 -2.83 9.89 12.39
C ILE A 43 -2.53 9.34 13.78
N ARG A 44 -2.22 10.22 14.75
CA ARG A 44 -1.93 9.81 16.13
C ARG A 44 -3.14 9.17 16.81
N GLU A 45 -4.33 9.70 16.56
CA GLU A 45 -5.58 9.20 17.12
C GLU A 45 -6.12 7.98 16.34
N SER A 46 -5.98 8.01 15.02
CA SER A 46 -6.65 7.07 14.13
C SER A 46 -5.75 5.92 13.67
N GLY A 47 -4.44 6.06 13.79
CA GLY A 47 -3.45 5.12 13.27
C GLY A 47 -3.33 5.15 11.74
N TYR A 48 -2.62 4.16 11.21
CA TYR A 48 -2.33 4.01 9.79
C TYR A 48 -3.12 2.87 9.16
N PRO A 49 -3.53 2.96 7.89
CA PRO A 49 -4.13 1.83 7.21
C PRO A 49 -3.10 0.70 7.02
N ASP A 50 -3.56 -0.55 7.09
CA ASP A 50 -2.77 -1.79 7.02
C ASP A 50 -1.85 -1.87 5.80
N PHE A 51 -2.30 -1.33 4.66
CA PHE A 51 -1.50 -1.28 3.44
C PHE A 51 -0.24 -0.40 3.54
N MET A 52 -0.13 0.50 4.53
CA MET A 52 1.08 1.29 4.79
C MET A 52 2.16 0.51 5.55
N ARG A 53 1.88 -0.72 6.00
CA ARG A 53 2.83 -1.62 6.66
C ARG A 53 3.56 -0.99 7.86
N LYS A 54 2.84 -0.16 8.62
CA LYS A 54 3.30 0.31 9.93
C LYS A 54 3.17 -0.82 10.95
N SER A 55 3.67 -0.60 12.17
CA SER A 55 3.58 -1.59 13.23
C SER A 55 2.10 -1.91 13.55
N VAL A 56 1.85 -3.15 13.99
CA VAL A 56 0.48 -3.69 14.11
C VAL A 56 -0.35 -2.93 15.14
N ASP A 57 0.31 -2.46 16.21
CA ASP A 57 -0.24 -1.64 17.29
C ASP A 57 -0.76 -0.27 16.84
N ILE A 58 -0.23 0.30 15.76
CA ILE A 58 -0.66 1.60 15.22
C ILE A 58 -1.41 1.49 13.91
N SER A 59 -1.82 0.28 13.52
CA SER A 59 -2.45 0.03 12.21
C SER A 59 -3.90 -0.45 12.33
N TYR A 60 -4.72 -0.12 11.33
CA TYR A 60 -6.09 -0.62 11.19
C TYR A 60 -6.33 -1.22 9.81
N THR A 61 -7.30 -2.14 9.71
CA THR A 61 -7.65 -2.77 8.43
C THR A 61 -8.49 -1.81 7.57
N SER A 62 -7.94 -1.31 6.46
CA SER A 62 -8.69 -0.44 5.53
C SER A 62 -9.76 -1.25 4.79
N LYS A 63 -10.99 -0.72 4.70
CA LYS A 63 -12.09 -1.32 3.90
C LYS A 63 -12.18 -0.78 2.47
N ARG A 64 -11.26 0.11 2.07
CA ARG A 64 -11.26 0.73 0.73
C ARG A 64 -10.54 -0.13 -0.29
N ALA A 65 -10.59 0.31 -1.55
CA ALA A 65 -9.98 -0.37 -2.69
C ALA A 65 -8.50 -0.73 -2.44
N LEU A 66 -7.70 0.18 -1.87
CA LEU A 66 -6.29 -0.08 -1.58
C LEU A 66 -6.09 -1.15 -0.50
N GLY A 67 -6.88 -1.14 0.57
CA GLY A 67 -6.83 -2.17 1.61
C GLY A 67 -7.21 -3.55 1.06
N ASN A 68 -8.26 -3.62 0.24
CA ASN A 68 -8.68 -4.87 -0.42
C ASN A 68 -7.60 -5.40 -1.35
N LEU A 69 -7.04 -4.53 -2.20
CA LEU A 69 -5.96 -4.88 -3.12
C LEU A 69 -4.72 -5.37 -2.37
N PHE A 70 -4.34 -4.69 -1.29
CA PHE A 70 -3.20 -5.07 -0.47
C PHE A 70 -3.34 -6.48 0.11
N ARG A 71 -4.51 -6.83 0.66
CA ARG A 71 -4.76 -8.16 1.24
C ARG A 71 -4.78 -9.26 0.18
N HIS A 72 -5.38 -9.01 -0.98
CA HIS A 72 -5.37 -9.95 -2.10
C HIS A 72 -3.95 -10.17 -2.65
N ALA A 73 -3.16 -9.11 -2.79
CA ALA A 73 -1.77 -9.23 -3.24
C ALA A 73 -0.92 -9.98 -2.20
N LYS A 74 -1.14 -9.72 -0.91
CA LYS A 74 -0.44 -10.39 0.19
C LYS A 74 -0.79 -11.88 0.26
N SER A 75 -2.06 -12.26 0.10
CA SER A 75 -2.48 -13.67 0.10
C SER A 75 -1.92 -14.41 -1.12
N PHE A 76 -1.93 -13.79 -2.29
CA PHE A 76 -1.32 -14.36 -3.49
C PHE A 76 0.19 -14.60 -3.31
N SER A 77 0.92 -13.63 -2.76
CA SER A 77 2.35 -13.77 -2.47
C SER A 77 2.63 -14.91 -1.50
N PHE A 78 1.81 -15.06 -0.45
CA PHE A 78 1.94 -16.13 0.53
C PHE A 78 1.68 -17.51 -0.11
N ASN A 79 0.61 -17.62 -0.91
CA ASN A 79 0.27 -18.85 -1.63
C ASN A 79 1.37 -19.24 -2.64
N TYR A 80 1.94 -18.26 -3.36
CA TYR A 80 3.05 -18.51 -4.28
C TYR A 80 4.29 -19.06 -3.56
N GLN A 81 4.71 -18.45 -2.45
CA GLN A 81 5.84 -18.93 -1.66
C GLN A 81 5.58 -20.34 -1.11
N SER A 82 4.37 -20.58 -0.62
CA SER A 82 3.90 -21.88 -0.14
C SER A 82 4.02 -22.96 -1.22
N VAL A 83 3.46 -22.73 -2.42
CA VAL A 83 3.53 -23.66 -3.56
C VAL A 83 4.97 -23.94 -3.98
N MET A 84 5.83 -22.91 -4.05
CA MET A 84 7.24 -23.09 -4.40
C MET A 84 8.01 -23.89 -3.35
N ASN A 85 7.67 -23.73 -2.07
CA ASN A 85 8.28 -24.51 -0.99
C ASN A 85 7.79 -25.98 -0.99
N PHE A 86 6.54 -26.24 -1.40
CA PHE A 86 5.99 -27.61 -1.52
C PHE A 86 6.42 -28.34 -2.81
N GLY A 87 6.76 -27.61 -3.88
CA GLY A 87 7.19 -28.17 -5.16
C GLY A 87 8.50 -28.97 -5.13
N ASN A 88 9.23 -28.99 -4.01
CA ASN A 88 10.45 -29.78 -3.85
C ASN A 88 10.20 -31.24 -3.43
N HIS A 89 8.97 -31.61 -3.04
CA HIS A 89 8.63 -32.95 -2.52
C HIS A 89 7.30 -33.49 -3.09
N GLY A 90 7.18 -33.65 -4.41
CA GLY A 90 6.01 -34.33 -4.95
C GLY A 90 5.96 -34.34 -6.47
N LYS A 91 6.48 -35.41 -7.06
CA LYS A 91 6.25 -35.71 -8.47
C LYS A 91 4.83 -36.26 -8.57
N ASN A 92 4.03 -35.69 -9.48
CA ASN A 92 2.71 -36.13 -9.93
C ASN A 92 1.50 -35.58 -9.12
N ALA A 93 1.01 -34.41 -9.52
CA ALA A 93 -0.43 -34.14 -9.58
C ALA A 93 -0.68 -32.99 -10.57
N VAL A 94 -1.70 -33.16 -11.39
CA VAL A 94 -2.16 -32.25 -12.43
C VAL A 94 -2.71 -30.95 -11.85
N ASP A 95 -1.89 -29.93 -11.68
CA ASP A 95 -2.37 -28.55 -11.55
C ASP A 95 -1.54 -27.66 -12.46
N ARG A 96 -2.21 -27.01 -13.41
CA ARG A 96 -1.57 -26.11 -14.38
C ARG A 96 -0.73 -25.10 -13.61
N PRO A 97 0.61 -25.05 -13.79
CA PRO A 97 1.40 -24.02 -13.17
C PRO A 97 0.85 -22.68 -13.66
N LEU A 98 0.60 -21.78 -12.71
CA LEU A 98 0.26 -20.40 -13.01
C LEU A 98 1.30 -19.87 -14.01
N ASP A 99 0.90 -19.68 -15.26
CA ASP A 99 1.83 -19.45 -16.35
C ASP A 99 2.62 -18.17 -16.05
N ALA A 100 3.91 -18.33 -15.74
CA ALA A 100 4.81 -17.22 -15.46
C ALA A 100 4.83 -16.19 -16.60
N ARG A 101 4.41 -16.58 -17.82
CA ARG A 101 4.21 -15.65 -18.96
C ARG A 101 3.14 -14.59 -18.68
N LEU A 102 2.07 -14.89 -17.93
CA LEU A 102 1.03 -13.92 -17.59
C LEU A 102 1.54 -12.83 -16.64
N LEU A 103 2.46 -13.17 -15.73
CA LEU A 103 3.09 -12.21 -14.82
C LEU A 103 4.11 -11.32 -15.54
N LEU A 104 4.85 -11.88 -16.51
CA LEU A 104 5.78 -11.12 -17.35
C LEU A 104 5.04 -10.16 -18.29
N LYS A 105 3.90 -10.56 -18.85
CA LYS A 105 3.08 -9.73 -19.76
C LYS A 105 2.47 -8.49 -19.08
N GLY A 106 2.35 -8.49 -17.76
CA GLY A 106 1.95 -7.31 -16.98
C GLY A 106 3.06 -6.30 -16.73
N ARG A 107 4.34 -6.67 -16.96
CA ARG A 107 5.53 -5.80 -16.79
C ARG A 107 5.93 -5.06 -18.07
N GLU A 108 5.32 -5.37 -19.21
CA GLU A 108 5.63 -4.77 -20.52
C GLU A 108 4.60 -3.70 -20.94
N LYS A 109 4.16 -2.84 -20.02
CA LYS A 109 3.38 -1.64 -20.37
C LYS A 109 4.01 -0.39 -19.80
#